data_AF-A0A0M3J376-F1
#
_entry.id   AF-A0A0M3J376-F1
#
_cell.length_a   1.000
_cell.length_b   1.000
_cell.length_c   1.000
_cell.angle_alpha   90.00
_cell.angle_beta   90.00
_cell.angle_gamma   90.00
#
_symmetry.space_group_name_H-M   'P 1'
#
loop_
_entity.id
_entity.type
_entity.pdbx_description
1 polymer ?
#
loop_
_entity_poly.entity_id
_entity_poly.type
_entity_poly.pdbx_seq_one_letter_code
_entity_poly.pdbx_strand_id
1 'polypeptide(L)'
;MYLNAVYTKPWSRAPAFLIGLLFSFIFVSDSKLDKIISIVILFLFVIVGLFIVFAIFPFALNMKASSQFLMALYASVHRSVWCAIICAMIYVCYRKSGREFGAFLEWRIFNPLSKLTYLVFVLSEPVSLFLFSSLHRPVYATHWSTFYIALGTIVLSYIVAIALDVLIARPMRNLLIFVIGPYLNENKSSYEKACTNGKEPH
;
A
#
# COMPACT_ATOMS: atom_id res chain seq x y z
N MET A 1 -26.85 5.47 -7.33
CA MET A 1 -27.08 4.10 -7.87
C MET A 1 -25.84 3.45 -8.49
N TYR A 2 -24.84 4.20 -9.01
CA TYR A 2 -23.59 3.64 -9.55
C TYR A 2 -22.61 3.09 -8.50
N LEU A 3 -22.51 3.73 -7.32
CA LEU A 3 -21.59 3.34 -6.25
C LEU A 3 -21.85 1.91 -5.74
N ASN A 4 -23.12 1.47 -5.71
CA ASN A 4 -23.49 0.17 -5.16
C ASN A 4 -23.19 -1.02 -6.11
N ALA A 5 -22.98 -0.76 -7.42
CA ALA A 5 -22.70 -1.83 -8.39
C ALA A 5 -21.20 -2.07 -8.61
N VAL A 6 -20.37 -1.05 -8.37
CA VAL A 6 -18.92 -1.07 -8.64
C VAL A 6 -18.10 -1.15 -7.35
N TYR A 7 -18.57 -0.56 -6.25
CA TYR A 7 -17.78 -0.43 -5.01
C TYR A 7 -17.91 -1.64 -4.07
N THR A 8 -19.05 -2.33 -4.08
CA THR A 8 -19.35 -3.42 -3.14
C THR A 8 -18.89 -4.80 -3.59
N LYS A 9 -18.40 -4.94 -4.84
CA LYS A 9 -18.06 -6.23 -5.43
C LYS A 9 -16.57 -6.58 -5.20
N PRO A 10 -16.25 -7.66 -4.46
CA PRO A 10 -14.86 -8.04 -4.14
C PRO A 10 -14.03 -8.40 -5.39
N TRP A 11 -14.70 -8.73 -6.50
CA TRP A 11 -14.10 -9.02 -7.80
C TRP A 11 -13.24 -7.88 -8.36
N SER A 12 -13.49 -6.62 -7.97
CA SER A 12 -12.70 -5.47 -8.43
C SER A 12 -11.27 -5.43 -7.84
N ARG A 13 -11.03 -6.20 -6.76
CA ARG A 13 -9.72 -6.38 -6.10
C ARG A 13 -9.06 -7.73 -6.42
N ALA A 14 -9.83 -8.70 -6.95
CA ALA A 14 -9.34 -10.02 -7.36
C ALA A 14 -8.10 -10.02 -8.27
N PRO A 15 -7.96 -9.13 -9.29
CA PRO A 15 -6.76 -9.16 -10.13
C PRO A 15 -5.48 -8.87 -9.34
N ALA A 16 -5.52 -7.99 -8.34
CA ALA A 16 -4.35 -7.69 -7.51
C ALA A 16 -3.84 -8.93 -6.76
N PHE A 17 -4.77 -9.75 -6.24
CA PHE A 17 -4.43 -10.99 -5.53
C PHE A 17 -3.88 -12.06 -6.47
N LEU A 18 -4.47 -12.22 -7.67
CA LEU A 18 -4.00 -13.17 -8.68
C LEU A 18 -2.58 -12.84 -9.16
N ILE A 19 -2.30 -11.56 -9.47
CA ILE A 19 -0.95 -11.12 -9.87
C ILE A 19 0.05 -11.38 -8.74
N GLY A 20 -0.29 -11.04 -7.49
CA GLY A 20 0.60 -11.26 -6.35
C GLY A 20 0.91 -12.74 -6.11
N LEU A 21 -0.10 -13.61 -6.24
CA LEU A 21 0.05 -15.05 -6.07
C LEU A 21 0.91 -15.67 -7.19
N LEU A 22 0.63 -15.32 -8.46
CA LEU A 22 1.45 -15.74 -9.60
C LEU A 22 2.91 -15.28 -9.43
N PHE A 23 3.11 -14.05 -8.99
CA PHE A 23 4.44 -13.51 -8.77
C PHE A 23 5.19 -14.21 -7.64
N SER A 24 4.48 -14.61 -6.58
CA SER A 24 5.07 -15.39 -5.49
C SER A 24 5.62 -16.74 -5.96
N PHE A 25 5.03 -17.36 -7.00
CA PHE A 25 5.59 -18.59 -7.58
C PHE A 25 6.89 -18.34 -8.35
N ILE A 26 7.00 -17.22 -9.07
CA ILE A 26 8.25 -16.82 -9.76
C ILE A 26 9.37 -16.59 -8.73
N PHE A 27 9.04 -16.15 -7.52
CA PHE A 27 9.98 -15.87 -6.44
C PHE A 27 10.76 -17.09 -5.92
N VAL A 28 10.27 -18.30 -6.19
CA VAL A 28 10.90 -19.57 -5.76
C VAL A 28 12.17 -19.87 -6.55
N SER A 29 12.33 -19.30 -7.76
CA SER A 29 13.55 -19.48 -8.54
C SER A 29 14.69 -18.66 -7.97
N ASP A 30 15.69 -19.37 -7.44
CA ASP A 30 16.85 -18.79 -6.76
C ASP A 30 17.92 -18.26 -7.74
N SER A 31 17.51 -17.65 -8.86
CA SER A 31 18.41 -17.05 -9.83
C SER A 31 18.95 -15.71 -9.32
N LYS A 32 20.26 -15.48 -9.41
CA LYS A 32 20.85 -14.18 -9.11
C LYS A 32 20.35 -13.19 -10.17
N LEU A 33 19.85 -12.03 -9.73
CA LEU A 33 19.43 -10.97 -10.66
C LEU A 33 20.59 -10.07 -10.98
N ASP A 34 20.84 -9.90 -12.28
CA ASP A 34 21.81 -8.92 -12.75
C ASP A 34 21.42 -7.50 -12.33
N LYS A 35 22.43 -6.70 -12.01
CA LYS A 35 22.27 -5.30 -11.60
C LYS A 35 21.57 -4.47 -12.66
N ILE A 36 21.82 -4.77 -13.94
CA ILE A 36 21.21 -4.08 -15.09
C ILE A 36 19.69 -4.33 -15.11
N ILE A 37 19.26 -5.57 -14.93
CA ILE A 37 17.83 -5.95 -14.90
C ILE A 37 17.12 -5.21 -13.76
N SER A 38 17.76 -5.10 -12.59
CA SER A 38 17.20 -4.37 -11.45
C SER A 38 16.99 -2.88 -11.74
N ILE A 39 17.94 -2.23 -12.41
CA ILE A 39 17.82 -0.82 -12.80
C ILE A 39 16.72 -0.64 -13.86
N VAL A 40 16.60 -1.55 -14.82
CA VAL A 40 15.54 -1.52 -15.83
C VAL A 40 14.16 -1.62 -15.19
N ILE A 41 13.98 -2.52 -14.21
CA ILE A 41 12.71 -2.66 -13.48
C ILE A 41 12.38 -1.37 -12.71
N LEU A 42 13.36 -0.75 -12.07
CA LEU A 42 13.17 0.52 -11.34
C LEU A 42 12.79 1.67 -12.29
N PHE A 43 13.44 1.76 -13.45
CA PHE A 43 13.11 2.77 -14.45
C PHE A 43 11.72 2.54 -15.04
N LEU A 44 11.38 1.27 -15.31
CA LEU A 44 10.05 0.87 -15.75
C LEU A 44 8.99 1.25 -14.70
N PHE A 45 9.28 1.08 -13.41
CA PHE A 45 8.39 1.50 -12.33
C PHE A 45 8.05 2.98 -12.39
N VAL A 46 9.06 3.83 -12.56
CA VAL A 46 8.86 5.29 -12.65
C VAL A 46 8.08 5.66 -13.90
N ILE A 47 8.45 5.10 -15.07
CA ILE A 47 7.78 5.41 -16.35
C ILE A 47 6.32 4.97 -16.33
N VAL A 48 6.04 3.73 -15.94
CA VAL A 48 4.68 3.20 -15.95
C VAL A 48 3.83 3.89 -14.88
N GLY A 49 4.41 4.22 -13.72
CA GLY A 49 3.73 5.01 -12.71
C GLY A 49 3.34 6.41 -13.21
N LEU A 50 4.28 7.11 -13.84
CA LEU A 50 4.01 8.39 -14.51
C LEU A 50 2.94 8.24 -15.60
N PHE A 51 3.06 7.22 -16.46
CA PHE A 51 2.12 6.96 -17.53
C PHE A 51 0.71 6.73 -16.99
N ILE A 52 0.54 5.94 -15.92
CA ILE A 52 -0.78 5.70 -15.32
C ILE A 52 -1.38 7.01 -14.77
N VAL A 53 -0.59 7.84 -14.10
CA VAL A 53 -1.05 9.13 -13.53
C VAL A 53 -1.39 10.13 -14.64
N PHE A 54 -0.54 10.27 -15.65
CA PHE A 54 -0.73 11.21 -16.75
C PHE A 54 -1.77 10.73 -17.77
N ALA A 55 -2.02 9.42 -17.89
CA ALA A 55 -3.07 8.88 -18.76
C ALA A 55 -4.49 9.34 -18.34
N ILE A 56 -4.67 9.78 -17.09
CA ILE A 56 -5.90 10.41 -16.59
C ILE A 56 -6.05 11.88 -17.02
N PHE A 57 -4.96 12.55 -17.38
CA PHE A 57 -4.98 13.96 -17.78
C PHE A 57 -5.78 14.25 -19.07
N PRO A 58 -5.63 13.49 -20.18
CA PRO A 58 -6.46 13.70 -21.38
C PRO A 58 -7.94 13.35 -21.15
N PHE A 59 -8.24 12.49 -20.16
CA PHE A 59 -9.60 12.22 -19.71
C PHE A 59 -10.23 13.45 -19.03
N ALA A 60 -9.45 14.22 -18.27
CA ALA A 60 -9.92 15.39 -17.54
C ALA A 60 -10.18 16.62 -18.45
N LEU A 61 -9.58 16.67 -19.64
CA LEU A 61 -9.70 17.78 -20.60
C LEU A 61 -10.89 17.67 -21.56
N ASN A 62 -11.82 16.71 -21.36
CA ASN A 62 -13.02 16.55 -22.20
C ASN A 62 -12.71 16.49 -23.71
N MET A 63 -11.57 15.90 -24.12
CA MET A 63 -11.33 15.64 -25.53
C MET A 63 -12.35 14.59 -26.00
N LYS A 64 -13.42 15.06 -26.65
CA LYS A 64 -14.61 14.35 -27.15
C LYS A 64 -14.34 13.17 -28.11
N ALA A 65 -13.09 12.73 -28.29
CA ALA A 65 -12.68 11.82 -29.36
C ALA A 65 -11.92 10.57 -28.88
N SER A 66 -11.97 10.21 -27.58
CA SER A 66 -11.43 8.93 -27.15
C SER A 66 -12.47 7.83 -27.33
N SER A 67 -12.14 6.80 -28.11
CA SER A 67 -12.93 5.58 -28.28
C SER A 67 -13.29 5.00 -26.90
N GLN A 68 -14.58 4.76 -26.66
CA GLN A 68 -15.09 4.13 -25.42
C GLN A 68 -14.37 2.81 -25.11
N PHE A 69 -13.91 2.12 -26.15
CA PHE A 69 -13.11 0.90 -26.03
C PHE A 69 -11.77 1.13 -25.33
N LEU A 70 -11.06 2.20 -25.68
CA LEU A 70 -9.77 2.54 -25.07
C LEU A 70 -9.95 2.87 -23.57
N MET A 71 -11.05 3.53 -23.23
CA MET A 71 -11.42 3.85 -21.85
C MET A 71 -11.70 2.59 -21.02
N ALA A 72 -12.47 1.64 -21.57
CA ALA A 72 -12.76 0.38 -20.91
C ALA A 72 -11.49 -0.48 -20.71
N LEU A 73 -10.61 -0.48 -21.71
CA LEU A 73 -9.31 -1.16 -21.62
C LEU A 73 -8.42 -0.52 -20.54
N TYR A 74 -8.28 0.80 -20.54
CA TYR A 74 -7.51 1.50 -19.51
C TYR A 74 -8.08 1.23 -18.10
N ALA A 75 -9.40 1.35 -17.93
CA ALA A 75 -10.08 1.08 -16.66
C ALA A 75 -9.85 -0.35 -16.13
N SER A 76 -9.66 -1.32 -17.02
CA SER A 76 -9.43 -2.73 -16.64
C SER A 76 -7.95 -3.04 -16.38
N VAL A 77 -7.04 -2.46 -17.16
CA VAL A 77 -5.62 -2.85 -17.19
C VAL A 77 -4.78 -2.04 -16.20
N HIS A 78 -5.11 -0.77 -15.93
CA HIS A 78 -4.26 0.11 -15.11
C HIS A 78 -3.98 -0.47 -13.71
N ARG A 79 -4.98 -1.09 -13.06
CA ARG A 79 -4.80 -1.69 -11.72
C ARG A 79 -3.90 -2.92 -11.77
N SER A 80 -4.09 -3.80 -12.74
CA SER A 80 -3.29 -5.01 -12.91
C SER A 80 -1.82 -4.68 -13.20
N VAL A 81 -1.58 -3.70 -14.06
CA VAL A 81 -0.23 -3.21 -14.39
C VAL A 81 0.42 -2.56 -13.17
N TRP A 82 -0.32 -1.73 -12.42
CA TRP A 82 0.17 -1.14 -11.18
C TRP A 82 0.55 -2.20 -10.14
N CYS A 83 -0.27 -3.24 -9.97
CA CYS A 83 0.06 -4.34 -9.06
C CYS A 83 1.31 -5.11 -9.52
N ALA A 84 1.40 -5.45 -10.81
CA ALA A 84 2.53 -6.19 -11.35
C ALA A 84 3.86 -5.45 -11.14
N ILE A 85 3.85 -4.13 -11.30
CA ILE A 85 5.06 -3.34 -11.16
C ILE A 85 5.49 -3.13 -9.71
N ILE A 86 4.53 -3.05 -8.78
CA ILE A 86 4.81 -3.05 -7.33
C ILE A 86 5.41 -4.40 -6.91
N CYS A 87 4.88 -5.52 -7.42
CA CYS A 87 5.47 -6.84 -7.17
C CYS A 87 6.91 -6.93 -7.68
N ALA A 88 7.17 -6.46 -8.90
CA ALA A 88 8.52 -6.40 -9.47
C ALA A 88 9.47 -5.52 -8.64
N MET A 89 8.99 -4.39 -8.12
CA MET A 89 9.75 -3.53 -7.20
C MET A 89 10.14 -4.28 -5.92
N ILE A 90 9.19 -4.95 -5.26
CA ILE A 90 9.45 -5.72 -4.03
C ILE A 90 10.50 -6.81 -4.27
N TYR A 91 10.47 -7.46 -5.44
CA TYR A 91 11.45 -8.47 -5.82
C TYR A 91 12.86 -7.92 -5.97
N VAL A 92 13.00 -6.75 -6.60
CA VAL A 92 14.29 -6.05 -6.72
C VAL A 92 14.83 -5.66 -5.34
N CYS A 93 13.97 -5.18 -4.44
CA CYS A 93 14.35 -4.87 -3.06
C CYS A 93 14.83 -6.12 -2.30
N TYR A 94 14.16 -7.26 -2.47
CA TYR A 94 14.51 -8.49 -1.78
C TYR A 94 15.85 -9.09 -2.23
N ARG A 95 16.15 -9.07 -3.54
CA ARG A 95 17.35 -9.73 -4.10
C ARG A 95 18.66 -8.96 -3.84
N LYS A 96 18.66 -7.89 -3.03
CA LYS A 96 19.80 -6.98 -2.72
C LYS A 96 20.51 -6.34 -3.92
N SER A 97 20.09 -6.60 -5.16
CA SER A 97 20.66 -6.04 -6.39
C SER A 97 20.32 -4.55 -6.55
N GLY A 98 19.19 -4.10 -5.97
CA GLY A 98 18.77 -2.70 -5.90
C GLY A 98 19.11 -1.97 -4.59
N ARG A 99 20.28 -2.23 -3.99
CA ARG A 99 20.62 -1.77 -2.62
C ARG A 99 20.38 -0.28 -2.35
N GLU A 100 20.66 0.59 -3.32
CA GLU A 100 20.49 2.04 -3.15
C GLU A 100 19.01 2.44 -3.00
N PHE A 101 18.12 1.88 -3.83
CA PHE A 101 16.68 2.13 -3.72
C PHE A 101 16.05 1.37 -2.55
N GLY A 102 16.50 0.15 -2.28
CA GLY A 102 16.06 -0.62 -1.11
C GLY A 102 16.36 0.11 0.21
N ALA A 103 17.56 0.70 0.34
CA ALA A 103 17.93 1.48 1.51
C ALA A 103 17.08 2.75 1.69
N PHE A 104 16.67 3.39 0.58
CA PHE A 104 15.73 4.51 0.64
C PHE A 104 14.36 4.07 1.15
N LEU A 105 13.82 2.94 0.65
CA LEU A 105 12.51 2.43 1.09
C LEU A 105 12.53 1.87 2.52
N GLU A 106 13.66 1.31 2.95
CA GLU A 106 13.84 0.79 4.32
C GLU A 106 14.21 1.89 5.33
N TRP A 107 14.10 3.15 4.93
CA TRP A 107 14.44 4.24 5.83
C TRP A 107 13.54 4.22 7.08
N ARG A 108 14.16 4.45 8.24
CA ARG A 108 13.51 4.36 9.57
C ARG A 108 12.23 5.18 9.71
N ILE A 109 12.07 6.22 8.90
CA ILE A 109 10.87 7.06 8.86
C ILE A 109 9.64 6.33 8.26
N PHE A 110 9.84 5.40 7.34
CA PHE A 110 8.76 4.66 6.69
C PHE A 110 8.16 3.57 7.56
N ASN A 111 8.92 3.05 8.52
CA ASN A 111 8.44 1.99 9.40
C ASN A 111 7.22 2.40 10.27
N PRO A 112 7.23 3.56 10.98
CA PRO A 112 6.03 4.02 11.67
C PRO A 112 4.93 4.47 10.70
N LEU A 113 5.30 5.06 9.55
CA LEU A 113 4.34 5.54 8.56
C LEU A 113 3.53 4.39 7.95
N SER A 114 4.18 3.27 7.64
CA SER A 114 3.53 2.06 7.12
C SER A 114 2.42 1.53 8.04
N LYS A 115 2.66 1.53 9.36
CA LYS A 115 1.67 1.12 10.36
C LYS A 115 0.48 2.09 10.40
N LEU A 116 0.76 3.38 10.30
CA LEU A 116 -0.27 4.41 10.29
C LEU A 116 -1.12 4.38 9.01
N THR A 117 -0.53 4.06 7.86
CA THR A 117 -1.25 3.96 6.57
C THR A 117 -2.44 3.01 6.63
N TYR A 118 -2.34 1.91 7.39
CA TYR A 118 -3.47 0.99 7.57
C TYR A 118 -4.66 1.68 8.25
N LEU A 119 -4.40 2.42 9.33
CA LEU A 119 -5.44 3.19 10.03
C LEU A 119 -6.02 4.28 9.15
N VAL A 120 -5.15 5.02 8.45
CA VAL A 120 -5.57 6.08 7.50
C VAL A 120 -6.46 5.50 6.40
N PHE A 121 -6.11 4.34 5.85
CA PHE A 121 -6.91 3.69 4.81
C PHE A 121 -8.32 3.38 5.32
N VAL A 122 -8.44 2.78 6.50
CA VAL A 122 -9.75 2.47 7.11
C VAL A 122 -10.54 3.73 7.43
N LEU A 123 -9.88 4.79 7.90
CA LEU A 123 -10.54 6.04 8.31
C LEU A 123 -10.86 6.98 7.15
N SER A 124 -10.15 6.87 6.04
CA SER A 124 -10.38 7.71 4.86
C SER A 124 -11.79 7.53 4.27
N GLU A 125 -12.35 6.32 4.36
CA GLU A 125 -13.71 6.03 3.91
C GLU A 125 -14.78 6.80 4.74
N PRO A 126 -14.88 6.65 6.08
CA PRO A 126 -15.85 7.40 6.87
C PRO A 126 -15.57 8.91 6.87
N VAL A 127 -14.31 9.35 6.84
CA VAL A 127 -13.97 10.77 6.76
C VAL A 127 -14.45 11.39 5.45
N SER A 128 -14.25 10.68 4.32
CA SER A 128 -14.76 11.09 3.02
C SER A 128 -16.29 11.18 3.04
N LEU A 129 -16.98 10.15 3.55
CA LEU A 129 -18.45 10.14 3.65
C LEU A 129 -19.00 11.28 4.51
N PHE A 130 -18.34 11.59 5.62
CA PHE A 130 -18.71 12.70 6.49
C PHE A 130 -18.56 14.05 5.78
N LEU A 131 -17.43 14.26 5.07
CA LEU A 131 -17.20 15.47 4.29
C LEU A 131 -18.21 15.64 3.16
N PHE A 132 -18.55 14.55 2.44
CA PHE A 132 -19.59 14.57 1.41
C PHE A 132 -20.98 14.85 1.99
N SER A 133 -21.31 14.33 3.17
CA SER A 133 -22.60 14.57 3.83
C SER A 133 -22.72 16.02 4.34
N SER A 134 -21.60 16.63 4.74
CA SER A 134 -21.54 18.03 5.17
C SER A 134 -21.67 19.01 3.99
N LEU A 135 -21.31 18.58 2.78
CA LEU A 135 -21.39 19.36 1.55
C LEU A 135 -22.84 19.54 1.07
N HIS A 136 -23.49 20.62 1.52
CA HIS A 136 -24.87 20.96 1.13
C HIS A 136 -24.99 21.71 -0.21
N ARG A 137 -23.87 22.05 -0.87
CA ARG A 137 -23.85 22.75 -2.16
C ARG A 137 -23.11 21.94 -3.23
N PRO A 138 -23.57 21.96 -4.49
CA PRO A 138 -22.87 21.30 -5.59
C PRO A 138 -21.52 21.99 -5.79
N VAL A 139 -20.44 21.24 -5.59
CA VAL A 139 -19.09 21.74 -5.84
C VAL A 139 -18.81 21.62 -7.33
N TYR A 140 -18.40 22.73 -7.94
CA TYR A 140 -17.89 22.70 -9.32
C TYR A 140 -16.61 21.86 -9.35
N ALA A 141 -16.64 20.75 -10.09
CA ALA A 141 -15.51 19.83 -10.27
C ALA A 141 -14.40 20.43 -11.14
N THR A 142 -13.90 21.59 -10.74
CA THR A 142 -12.68 22.19 -11.31
C THR A 142 -11.46 21.48 -10.73
N HIS A 143 -10.38 21.38 -11.50
CA HIS A 143 -9.18 20.66 -11.09
C HIS A 143 -8.65 21.11 -9.72
N TRP A 144 -8.67 22.42 -9.46
CA TRP A 144 -8.24 23.03 -8.21
C TRP A 144 -9.14 22.67 -7.02
N SER A 145 -10.46 22.65 -7.23
CA SER A 145 -11.40 22.30 -6.17
C SER A 145 -11.28 20.83 -5.77
N THR A 146 -11.16 19.93 -6.76
CA THR A 146 -10.94 18.49 -6.51
C THR A 146 -9.63 18.25 -5.78
N PHE A 147 -8.56 18.95 -6.16
CA PHE A 147 -7.26 18.84 -5.50
C PHE A 147 -7.32 19.30 -4.04
N TYR A 148 -7.99 20.44 -3.78
CA TYR A 148 -8.17 20.95 -2.41
C TYR A 148 -8.96 19.97 -1.53
N ILE A 149 -10.05 19.42 -2.06
CA ILE A 149 -10.87 18.43 -1.32
C ILE A 149 -10.07 17.16 -1.05
N ALA A 150 -9.31 16.66 -2.03
CA ALA A 150 -8.46 15.47 -1.87
C ALA A 150 -7.34 15.69 -0.85
N LEU A 151 -6.67 16.84 -0.86
CA LEU A 151 -5.67 17.16 0.15
C LEU A 151 -6.30 17.30 1.54
N GLY A 152 -7.46 17.96 1.63
CA GLY A 152 -8.20 18.11 2.88
C GLY A 152 -8.62 16.78 3.49
N THR A 153 -9.16 15.86 2.67
CA THR A 153 -9.54 14.51 3.13
C THR A 153 -8.33 13.72 3.60
N ILE A 154 -7.21 13.78 2.88
CA ILE A 154 -5.97 13.09 3.26
C ILE A 154 -5.46 13.63 4.60
N VAL A 155 -5.27 14.94 4.72
CA VAL A 155 -4.73 15.56 5.94
C VAL A 155 -5.63 15.28 7.15
N LEU A 156 -6.94 15.43 6.99
CA LEU A 156 -7.89 15.16 8.07
C LEU A 156 -7.87 13.68 8.48
N SER A 157 -7.80 12.77 7.52
CA SER A 157 -7.70 11.33 7.79
C SER A 157 -6.43 10.97 8.55
N TYR A 158 -5.30 11.61 8.22
CA TYR A 158 -4.05 11.43 8.95
C TYR A 158 -4.13 11.95 10.39
N ILE A 159 -4.74 13.12 10.62
CA ILE A 159 -4.92 13.68 11.98
C ILE A 159 -5.76 12.73 12.83
N VAL A 160 -6.90 12.27 12.30
CA VAL A 160 -7.80 11.35 13.02
C VAL A 160 -7.12 10.00 13.27
N ALA A 161 -6.37 9.47 12.28
CA ALA A 161 -5.62 8.23 12.43
C ALA A 161 -4.55 8.33 13.52
N ILE A 162 -3.81 9.43 13.59
CA ILE A 162 -2.80 9.66 14.61
C ILE A 162 -3.45 9.78 16.00
N ALA A 163 -4.56 10.51 16.11
CA ALA A 163 -5.29 10.62 17.37
C ALA A 163 -5.76 9.24 17.86
N LEU A 164 -6.32 8.42 16.98
CA LEU A 164 -6.76 7.06 17.33
C LEU A 164 -5.60 6.12 17.65
N ASP A 165 -4.49 6.17 16.90
CA ASP A 165 -3.29 5.37 17.20
C ASP A 165 -2.73 5.71 18.60
N VAL A 166 -2.64 7.00 18.92
CA VAL A 166 -2.14 7.45 20.22
C VAL A 166 -3.09 7.08 21.36
N LEU A 167 -4.40 7.26 21.17
CA LEU A 167 -5.40 7.03 22.22
C LEU A 167 -5.76 5.55 22.42
N ILE A 168 -5.64 4.71 21.40
CA ILE A 168 -6.06 3.30 21.47
C ILE A 168 -4.87 2.36 21.33
N ALA A 169 -4.07 2.50 20.27
CA ALA A 169 -3.01 1.53 19.99
C ALA A 169 -1.88 1.58 21.03
N ARG A 170 -1.53 2.76 21.55
CA ARG A 170 -0.53 2.88 22.63
C ARG A 170 -0.98 2.27 23.97
N PRO A 171 -2.16 2.60 24.54
CA PRO A 171 -2.58 1.96 25.78
C PRO A 171 -2.82 0.46 25.61
N MET A 172 -3.40 0.03 24.48
CA MET A 172 -3.57 -1.40 24.21
C MET A 172 -2.23 -2.14 24.14
N ARG A 173 -1.21 -1.56 23.50
CA ARG A 173 0.14 -2.16 23.48
C ARG A 173 0.77 -2.21 24.86
N ASN A 174 0.64 -1.16 25.66
CA ASN A 174 1.18 -1.15 27.01
C ASN A 174 0.48 -2.18 27.91
N LEU A 175 -0.84 -2.30 27.79
CA LEU A 175 -1.62 -3.29 28.53
C LEU A 175 -1.28 -4.72 28.09
N LEU A 176 -1.13 -4.95 26.78
CA LEU A 176 -0.71 -6.23 26.22
C LEU A 176 0.67 -6.64 26.74
N ILE A 177 1.65 -5.74 26.73
CA ILE A 177 2.99 -6.02 27.24
C ILE A 177 2.96 -6.27 28.75
N PHE A 178 2.10 -5.57 29.50
CA PHE A 178 1.96 -5.82 30.94
C PHE A 178 1.37 -7.21 31.23
N VAL A 179 0.31 -7.61 30.51
CA VAL A 179 -0.37 -8.90 30.71
C VAL A 179 0.46 -10.08 30.18
N ILE A 180 1.05 -9.94 28.99
CA ILE A 180 1.79 -11.00 28.29
C ILE A 180 3.29 -11.00 28.64
N GLY A 181 3.81 -9.89 29.17
CA GLY A 181 5.20 -9.73 29.61
C GLY A 181 5.73 -10.85 30.50
N PRO A 182 5.03 -11.26 31.57
CA PRO A 182 5.48 -12.38 32.41
C PRO A 182 5.58 -13.70 31.61
N TYR A 183 4.58 -14.00 30.77
CA TYR A 183 4.57 -15.22 29.95
C TYR A 183 5.67 -15.25 28.88
N LEU A 184 6.00 -14.11 28.28
CA LEU A 184 7.08 -14.03 27.29
C LEU A 184 8.46 -14.23 27.94
N ASN A 185 8.66 -13.72 29.15
CA ASN A 185 9.94 -13.82 29.83
C ASN A 185 10.21 -15.25 30.32
N GLU A 186 9.17 -15.93 30.81
CA GLU A 186 9.24 -17.34 31.19
C GLU A 186 9.54 -18.23 29.98
N ASN A 187 8.84 -18.01 28.87
CA ASN A 187 9.05 -18.78 27.65
C ASN A 187 10.45 -18.52 27.06
N LYS A 188 10.91 -17.26 27.04
CA LYS A 188 12.27 -16.90 26.60
C LYS A 188 13.34 -17.61 27.45
N SER A 189 13.18 -17.64 28.78
CA SER A 189 14.11 -18.36 29.67
C SER A 189 14.10 -19.87 29.43
N SER A 190 12.94 -20.46 29.15
CA SER A 190 12.81 -21.88 28.83
C SER A 190 13.47 -22.23 27.48
N TYR A 191 13.31 -21.38 26.46
CA TYR A 191 13.99 -21.53 25.16
C TYR A 191 15.51 -21.37 25.28
N GLU A 192 15.98 -20.39 26.07
CA GLU A 192 17.42 -20.17 26.27
C GLU A 192 18.09 -21.37 26.96
N LYS A 193 17.42 -21.97 27.96
CA LYS A 193 17.86 -23.21 28.62
C LYS A 193 17.85 -24.43 27.70
N ALA A 194 16.87 -24.55 26.80
CA ALA A 194 16.82 -25.62 25.82
C ALA A 194 17.94 -25.50 24.77
N CYS A 195 18.27 -24.28 24.34
CA CYS A 195 19.37 -24.02 23.42
C CYS A 195 20.76 -24.21 24.04
N THR A 196 20.91 -24.04 25.36
CA THR A 196 22.16 -24.33 26.08
C THR A 196 22.33 -25.82 26.38
N ASN A 197 21.24 -26.54 26.69
CA ASN A 197 21.28 -27.99 26.93
C ASN A 197 21.32 -28.82 25.64
N GLY A 198 20.88 -28.27 24.50
CA GLY A 198 21.01 -28.90 23.18
C GLY A 198 22.39 -28.77 22.53
N LYS A 199 23.36 -28.15 23.22
CA LYS A 199 24.77 -28.03 22.81
C LYS A 199 25.67 -28.85 23.74
N GLU A 200 25.34 -30.11 24.01
CA GLU A 200 26.34 -31.06 24.51
C GLU A 200 27.04 -31.72 23.31
N PRO A 201 28.39 -31.76 23.29
CA PRO A 201 29.16 -32.28 22.17
C PRO A 201 29.18 -33.81 22.18
N HIS A 202 28.80 -34.40 21.04
CA HIS A 202 29.33 -35.69 20.59
C HIS A 202 30.20 -35.43 19.36
#